data_AF-A0A4Q5QL31-F1
#
_entry.id   AF-A0A4Q5QL31-F1
#
_cell.length_a   1.000
_cell.length_b   1.000
_cell.length_c   1.000
_cell.angle_alpha   90.00
_cell.angle_beta   90.00
_cell.angle_gamma   90.00
#
_symmetry.space_group_name_H-M   'P 1'
#
loop_
_entity.id
_entity.type
_entity.pdbx_description
1 polymer ?
#
loop_
_entity_poly.entity_id
_entity_poly.type
_entity_poly.pdbx_seq_one_letter_code
_entity_poly.pdbx_strand_id
1 'polypeptide(L)'
;MPHLPARFAGIILSFAPLFVHRSWRHAQALLIGAILCPGRRTVASVLRITGRARDRHFVNTHRVLSRAAWSPRTGARILLRLLVEAFAPRGPIVLALDDTIERRWGRRIVLIRCGPLQPYFGALRWTSMRLR
;
A
#
# COMPACT_ATOMS: atom_id res chain seq x y z
N MET A 1 -18.07 -3.68 13.43
CA MET A 1 -16.94 -4.01 12.52
C MET A 1 -17.53 -4.73 11.34
N PRO A 2 -17.30 -4.32 10.08
CA PRO A 2 -17.77 -5.11 8.95
C PRO A 2 -17.19 -6.53 9.06
N HIS A 3 -18.05 -7.54 8.90
CA HIS A 3 -17.66 -8.94 8.96
C HIS A 3 -16.83 -9.27 7.73
N LEU A 4 -15.50 -9.17 7.85
CA LEU A 4 -14.57 -9.63 6.82
C LEU A 4 -14.51 -11.16 6.83
N PRO A 5 -14.55 -11.82 5.67
CA PRO A 5 -14.33 -13.27 5.61
C PRO A 5 -12.98 -13.61 6.25
N ALA A 6 -12.95 -14.67 7.06
CA ALA A 6 -11.80 -15.04 7.90
C ALA A 6 -10.47 -15.11 7.12
N ARG A 7 -10.52 -15.51 5.84
CA ARG A 7 -9.36 -15.58 4.95
C ARG A 7 -8.70 -14.22 4.70
N PHE A 8 -9.47 -13.14 4.60
CA PHE A 8 -8.93 -11.79 4.44
C PHE A 8 -8.50 -11.18 5.77
N ALA A 9 -9.16 -11.56 6.86
CA ALA A 9 -8.83 -11.06 8.19
C ALA A 9 -7.38 -11.35 8.58
N GLY A 10 -6.88 -12.56 8.30
CA GLY A 10 -5.48 -12.94 8.56
C GLY A 10 -4.48 -12.03 7.85
N ILE A 11 -4.66 -11.82 6.55
CA ILE A 11 -3.80 -10.94 5.74
C ILE A 11 -3.82 -9.51 6.28
N ILE A 12 -5.01 -8.99 6.59
CA ILE A 12 -5.15 -7.62 7.13
C ILE A 12 -4.44 -7.51 8.48
N LEU A 13 -4.64 -8.48 9.38
CA LEU A 13 -4.02 -8.48 10.71
C LEU A 13 -2.49 -8.52 10.67
N SER A 14 -1.87 -9.11 9.64
CA SER A 14 -0.40 -9.06 9.47
C SER A 14 0.14 -7.63 9.37
N PHE A 15 -0.68 -6.65 8.96
CA PHE A 15 -0.29 -5.23 8.90
C PHE A 15 -0.60 -4.46 10.18
N ALA A 16 -1.29 -5.06 11.16
CA ALA A 16 -1.63 -4.40 12.43
C ALA A 16 -0.41 -3.81 13.16
N PRO A 17 0.77 -4.47 13.21
CA PRO A 17 1.96 -3.93 13.88
C PRO A 17 2.50 -2.63 13.29
N LEU A 18 2.11 -2.26 12.06
CA LEU A 18 2.50 -0.98 11.46
C LEU A 18 1.80 0.21 12.11
N PHE A 19 0.66 -0.01 12.76
CA PHE A 19 -0.21 1.05 13.24
C PHE A 19 -0.34 1.01 14.76
N VAL A 20 -0.42 2.19 15.36
CA VAL A 20 -0.83 2.31 16.78
C VAL A 20 -2.32 1.96 16.90
N HIS A 21 -2.74 1.38 18.04
CA HIS A 21 -4.10 0.89 18.27
C HIS A 21 -5.22 1.87 17.86
N ARG A 22 -5.03 3.19 18.09
CA ARG A 22 -5.98 4.26 17.70
C ARG A 22 -6.06 4.50 16.18
N SER A 23 -4.95 4.37 15.46
CA SER A 23 -4.92 4.55 14.00
C SER A 23 -5.33 3.28 13.26
N TRP A 24 -5.21 2.10 13.90
CA TRP A 24 -5.58 0.81 13.30
C TRP A 24 -7.05 0.76 12.84
N ARG A 25 -7.99 1.19 13.68
CA ARG A 25 -9.43 1.22 13.31
C ARG A 25 -9.72 2.11 12.10
N HIS A 26 -9.00 3.23 11.97
CA HIS A 26 -9.13 4.14 10.84
C HIS A 26 -8.44 3.57 9.59
N ALA A 27 -7.31 2.89 9.74
CA ALA A 27 -6.60 2.20 8.66
C ALA A 27 -7.43 1.05 8.07
N GLN A 28 -8.10 0.26 8.90
CA GLN A 28 -9.01 -0.79 8.44
C GLN A 28 -10.17 -0.22 7.62
N ALA A 29 -10.80 0.85 8.09
CA ALA A 29 -11.88 1.51 7.35
C ALA A 29 -11.37 2.10 6.03
N LEU A 30 -10.16 2.68 6.03
CA LEU A 30 -9.52 3.16 4.81
C LEU A 30 -9.28 2.04 3.80
N LEU A 31 -8.73 0.91 4.26
CA LEU A 31 -8.44 -0.24 3.42
C LEU A 31 -9.71 -0.81 2.79
N ILE A 32 -10.71 -1.11 3.61
CA ILE A 32 -11.97 -1.71 3.14
C ILE A 32 -12.67 -0.74 2.18
N GLY A 33 -12.78 0.53 2.55
CA GLY A 33 -13.41 1.51 1.66
C GLY A 33 -12.61 1.73 0.38
N ALA A 34 -11.28 1.64 0.39
CA ALA A 34 -10.47 1.75 -0.83
C ALA A 34 -10.66 0.55 -1.78
N ILE A 35 -10.87 -0.66 -1.23
CA ILE A 35 -11.21 -1.86 -2.01
C ILE A 35 -12.61 -1.71 -2.63
N LEU A 36 -13.57 -1.20 -1.86
CA LEU A 36 -14.95 -1.05 -2.30
C LEU A 36 -15.20 0.17 -3.19
N CYS A 37 -14.29 1.15 -3.24
CA CYS A 37 -14.43 2.35 -4.06
C CYS A 37 -14.29 2.04 -5.56
N PRO A 38 -15.35 2.24 -6.38
CA PRO A 38 -15.21 2.28 -7.82
C PRO A 38 -14.54 3.60 -8.23
N GLY A 39 -13.56 3.54 -9.13
CA GLY A 39 -12.87 4.72 -9.66
C GLY A 39 -11.84 5.34 -8.71
N ARG A 40 -11.99 6.63 -8.38
CA ARG A 40 -10.97 7.37 -7.60
C ARG A 40 -11.03 7.02 -6.11
N ARG A 41 -10.00 6.34 -5.62
CA ARG A 41 -9.80 5.90 -4.21
C ARG A 41 -9.35 7.04 -3.30
N THR A 42 -10.01 8.19 -3.37
CA THR A 42 -9.72 9.33 -2.48
C THR A 42 -10.23 9.06 -1.07
N VAL A 43 -9.63 9.70 -0.06
CA VAL A 43 -10.11 9.61 1.33
C VAL A 43 -11.59 10.01 1.44
N ALA A 44 -12.03 11.01 0.68
CA ALA A 44 -13.44 11.42 0.63
C ALA A 44 -14.34 10.34 0.04
N SER A 45 -13.95 9.71 -1.08
CA SER A 45 -14.69 8.58 -1.68
C SER A 45 -14.83 7.41 -0.70
N VAL A 46 -13.74 7.11 0.00
CA VAL A 46 -13.65 6.05 1.00
C VAL A 46 -14.58 6.34 2.19
N LEU A 47 -14.55 7.58 2.71
CA LEU A 47 -15.46 8.00 3.77
C LEU A 47 -16.93 7.96 3.31
N ARG A 48 -17.20 8.29 2.05
CA ARG A 48 -18.56 8.21 1.48
C ARG A 48 -19.08 6.78 1.45
N ILE A 49 -18.31 5.84 0.93
CA ILE A 49 -18.73 4.43 0.78
C ILE A 49 -18.80 3.72 2.13
N THR A 50 -17.97 4.09 3.09
CA THR A 50 -18.02 3.54 4.45
C THR A 50 -19.08 4.19 5.34
N GLY A 51 -19.94 5.06 4.81
CA GLY A 51 -21.01 5.74 5.56
C GLY A 51 -20.52 6.82 6.54
N ARG A 52 -19.25 7.23 6.44
CA ARG A 52 -18.58 8.20 7.31
C ARG A 52 -18.39 9.59 6.69
N ALA A 53 -19.15 9.91 5.65
CA ALA A 53 -19.05 11.20 4.96
C ALA A 53 -19.28 12.42 5.87
N ARG A 54 -20.12 12.27 6.91
CA ARG A 54 -20.48 13.34 7.86
C ARG A 54 -19.75 13.24 9.20
N ASP A 55 -18.75 12.37 9.31
CA ASP A 55 -18.01 12.18 10.55
C ASP A 55 -17.18 13.44 10.87
N ARG A 56 -17.45 14.05 12.04
CA ARG A 56 -16.74 15.25 12.52
C ARG A 56 -15.24 14.99 12.74
N HIS A 57 -14.86 13.71 12.88
CA HIS A 57 -13.48 13.29 13.09
C HIS A 57 -12.76 12.81 11.82
N PHE A 58 -13.21 13.21 10.62
CA PHE A 58 -12.56 12.88 9.34
C PHE A 58 -11.05 13.19 9.29
N VAL A 59 -10.60 14.17 10.08
CA VAL A 59 -9.18 14.54 10.24
C VAL A 59 -8.35 13.35 10.74
N ASN A 60 -8.90 12.48 11.60
CA ASN A 60 -8.19 11.30 12.09
C ASN A 60 -7.87 10.31 10.97
N THR A 61 -8.75 10.19 9.98
CA THR A 61 -8.52 9.40 8.78
C THR A 61 -7.36 9.96 7.96
N HIS A 62 -7.30 11.29 7.76
CA HIS A 62 -6.16 11.94 7.11
C HIS A 62 -4.86 11.84 7.91
N ARG A 63 -4.93 11.80 9.24
CA ARG A 63 -3.75 11.61 10.11
C ARG A 63 -3.10 10.25 9.92
N VAL A 64 -3.86 9.21 9.56
CA VAL A 64 -3.27 7.90 9.20
C VAL A 64 -2.31 8.03 8.03
N LEU A 65 -2.60 8.89 7.04
CA LEU A 65 -1.77 9.04 5.84
C LEU A 65 -0.70 10.14 5.97
N SER A 66 -0.92 11.13 6.84
CA SER A 66 -0.07 12.33 6.93
C SER A 66 0.83 12.40 8.17
N ARG A 67 0.46 11.72 9.27
CA ARG A 67 1.14 11.85 10.57
C ARG A 67 1.40 10.52 11.27
N ALA A 68 0.79 9.43 10.84
CA ALA A 68 1.02 8.15 11.48
C ALA A 68 2.45 7.68 11.13
N ALA A 69 3.20 7.29 12.16
CA ALA A 69 4.63 6.96 12.13
C ALA A 69 4.95 5.63 11.42
N TRP A 70 4.09 5.17 10.51
CA TRP A 70 4.26 3.89 9.85
C TRP A 70 5.17 4.02 8.63
N SER A 71 6.00 3.01 8.43
CA SER A 71 6.99 2.97 7.35
C SER A 71 6.43 2.21 6.15
N PRO A 72 6.32 2.83 4.96
CA PRO A 72 5.93 2.14 3.73
C PRO A 72 6.86 0.96 3.42
N ARG A 73 8.16 1.09 3.73
CA ARG A 73 9.16 0.03 3.57
C ARG A 73 8.84 -1.16 4.48
N THR A 74 8.46 -0.94 5.73
CA THR A 74 8.07 -2.03 6.63
C THR A 74 6.81 -2.71 6.14
N GLY A 75 5.83 -1.94 5.64
CA GLY A 75 4.64 -2.51 5.00
C GLY A 75 4.96 -3.35 3.76
N ALA A 76 5.87 -2.88 2.90
CA ALA A 76 6.33 -3.63 1.74
C ALA A 76 7.03 -4.95 2.14
N ARG A 77 7.79 -4.97 3.24
CA ARG A 77 8.42 -6.20 3.76
C ARG A 77 7.39 -7.23 4.24
N ILE A 78 6.35 -6.77 4.95
CA ILE A 78 5.25 -7.65 5.39
C ILE A 78 4.54 -8.22 4.16
N LEU A 79 4.22 -7.38 3.18
CA LEU A 79 3.56 -7.82 1.94
C LEU A 79 4.42 -8.83 1.18
N LEU A 80 5.71 -8.54 0.97
CA LEU A 80 6.62 -9.44 0.28
C LEU A 80 6.68 -10.80 0.97
N ARG A 81 6.77 -10.83 2.31
CA ARG A 81 6.77 -12.08 3.07
C ARG A 81 5.49 -12.89 2.84
N LEU A 82 4.32 -12.26 2.90
CA LEU A 82 3.04 -12.92 2.64
C LEU A 82 2.96 -13.47 1.20
N LEU A 83 3.50 -12.75 0.22
CA LEU A 83 3.54 -13.22 -1.17
C LEU A 83 4.47 -14.42 -1.34
N VAL A 84 5.66 -14.39 -0.74
CA VAL A 84 6.61 -15.51 -0.82
C VAL A 84 6.02 -16.75 -0.14
N GLU A 85 5.46 -16.62 1.06
CA GLU A 85 4.83 -17.73 1.78
C GLU A 85 3.65 -18.33 0.99
N ALA A 86 2.90 -17.51 0.25
CA ALA A 86 1.74 -17.96 -0.52
C ALA A 86 2.10 -18.58 -1.88
N PHE A 87 3.10 -18.03 -2.60
CA PHE A 87 3.36 -18.37 -4.00
C PHE A 87 4.67 -19.11 -4.25
N ALA A 88 5.65 -18.98 -3.35
CA ALA A 88 6.94 -19.64 -3.48
C ALA A 88 7.41 -20.17 -2.11
N PRO A 89 6.63 -21.04 -1.44
CA PRO A 89 6.99 -21.57 -0.12
C PRO A 89 8.28 -22.42 -0.16
N ARG A 90 8.65 -22.93 -1.34
CA ARG A 90 9.90 -23.65 -1.60
C ARG A 90 10.38 -23.33 -3.02
N GLY A 91 11.69 -23.33 -3.21
CA GLY A 91 12.31 -23.17 -4.53
C GLY A 91 12.72 -21.73 -4.86
N PRO A 92 13.32 -21.51 -6.04
CA PRO A 92 13.82 -20.20 -6.44
C PRO A 92 12.67 -19.23 -6.72
N ILE A 93 12.84 -17.97 -6.30
CA ILE A 93 11.92 -16.88 -6.60
C ILE A 93 12.42 -16.16 -7.85
N VAL A 94 11.57 -16.07 -8.86
CA VAL A 94 11.85 -15.32 -10.08
C VAL A 94 11.18 -13.95 -9.98
N LEU A 95 11.97 -12.88 -9.99
CA LEU A 95 11.49 -11.51 -9.83
C LEU A 95 11.63 -10.75 -11.15
N ALA A 96 10.50 -10.25 -11.67
CA ALA A 96 10.52 -9.25 -12.73
C ALA A 96 10.63 -7.86 -12.09
N LEU A 97 11.61 -7.08 -12.54
CA LEU A 97 11.82 -5.70 -12.11
C LEU A 97 11.36 -4.76 -13.23
N ASP A 98 10.49 -3.83 -12.89
CA ASP A 98 10.03 -2.77 -13.79
C ASP A 98 10.12 -1.42 -13.06
N ASP A 99 10.63 -0.41 -13.74
CA ASP A 99 10.75 0.95 -13.21
C ASP A 99 9.48 1.74 -13.55
N THR A 100 8.48 1.68 -12.68
CA THR A 100 7.31 2.56 -12.80
C THR A 100 7.55 3.89 -12.08
N ILE A 101 7.67 4.98 -12.84
CA ILE A 101 7.76 6.33 -12.28
C ILE A 101 6.37 6.76 -11.79
N GLU A 102 6.19 6.85 -10.47
CA GLU A 102 5.00 7.46 -9.88
C GLU A 102 5.05 8.98 -10.11
N ARG A 103 4.33 9.46 -11.13
CA ARG A 103 4.22 10.89 -11.43
C ARG A 103 3.39 11.59 -10.36
N ARG A 104 4.04 12.45 -9.57
CA ARG A 104 3.40 13.30 -8.57
C ARG A 104 3.67 14.78 -8.85
N TRP A 105 2.68 15.62 -8.58
CA TRP A 105 2.75 17.07 -8.76
C TRP A 105 2.34 17.76 -7.45
N GLY A 106 3.07 18.81 -7.04
CA GLY A 106 2.72 19.60 -5.86
C GLY A 106 3.89 20.29 -5.16
N ARG A 107 3.57 21.30 -4.33
CA ARG A 107 4.55 22.16 -3.63
C ARG A 107 5.55 21.42 -2.73
N ARG A 108 5.22 20.20 -2.28
CA ARG A 108 6.10 19.38 -1.43
C ARG A 108 7.02 18.44 -2.22
N ILE A 109 6.98 18.50 -3.54
CA ILE A 109 7.81 17.70 -4.43
C ILE A 109 8.90 18.62 -4.93
N VAL A 110 9.94 18.74 -4.12
CA VAL A 110 11.16 19.44 -4.52
C VAL A 110 12.02 18.39 -5.23
N LEU A 111 12.25 18.59 -6.52
CA LEU A 111 13.07 17.75 -7.41
C LEU A 111 12.37 16.49 -7.98
N ILE A 112 11.77 16.65 -9.17
CA ILE A 112 11.83 15.59 -10.19
C ILE A 112 12.78 16.14 -11.26
N ARG A 113 14.09 15.88 -11.14
CA ARG A 113 14.95 16.01 -12.32
C ARG A 113 14.55 14.86 -13.24
N CYS A 114 13.74 15.18 -14.26
CA CYS A 114 13.78 14.39 -15.48
C CYS A 114 15.20 14.52 -16.02
N GLY A 115 16.03 13.49 -15.82
CA GLY A 115 17.16 13.29 -16.72
C GLY A 115 16.62 13.13 -18.15
N PRO A 116 17.40 13.49 -19.18
CA PRO A 116 16.94 13.33 -20.56
C PRO A 116 16.51 11.87 -20.76
N LEU A 117 15.31 11.68 -21.32
CA LEU A 117 14.78 10.40 -21.74
C LEU A 117 15.84 9.68 -22.60
N GLN A 118 16.56 8.73 -22.01
CA GLN A 118 17.38 7.81 -22.77
C GLN A 118 16.45 6.72 -23.32
N PRO A 119 16.44 6.49 -24.65
CA PRO A 119 15.64 5.44 -25.26
C PRO A 119 16.39 4.11 -25.13
N TYR A 120 16.32 3.49 -23.95
CA TYR A 120 16.73 2.09 -23.77
C TYR A 120 15.55 1.29 -23.20
N PHE A 121 14.52 1.16 -24.02
CA PHE A 121 13.57 0.05 -23.93
C PHE A 121 14.29 -1.20 -24.47
N GLY A 122 14.51 -2.21 -23.62
CA GLY A 122 14.92 -3.54 -24.08
C GLY A 122 16.21 -4.07 -23.46
N ALA A 123 16.15 -4.49 -22.20
CA ALA A 123 16.95 -5.60 -21.69
C ALA A 123 16.31 -6.13 -20.39
N LEU A 124 15.47 -7.16 -20.49
CA LEU A 124 15.14 -8.00 -19.33
C LEU A 124 16.45 -8.63 -18.84
N ARG A 125 17.10 -8.03 -17.84
CA ARG A 125 18.14 -8.70 -17.05
C ARG A 125 17.44 -9.54 -15.99
N TRP A 126 17.38 -10.84 -16.24
CA TRP A 126 17.03 -11.83 -15.22
C TRP A 126 18.17 -11.92 -14.21
N THR A 127 18.04 -11.30 -13.05
CA THR A 127 18.94 -11.55 -11.92
C THR A 127 18.28 -12.56 -10.98
N SER A 128 18.74 -13.82 -11.06
CA SER A 128 18.44 -14.84 -10.08
C SER A 128 19.12 -14.47 -8.76
N MET A 129 18.36 -14.03 -7.76
CA MET A 129 18.88 -13.86 -6.40
C MET A 129 18.63 -15.15 -5.61
N ARG A 130 19.71 -15.90 -5.36
CA ARG A 130 19.69 -17.09 -4.52
C ARG A 130 19.82 -16.63 -3.07
N LEU A 131 18.69 -16.52 -2.37
CA LEU A 131 18.71 -16.31 -0.92
C LEU A 131 19.23 -17.60 -0.27
N ARG A 132 20.40 -17.52 0.37
CA ARG A 132 20.92 -18.55 1.27
C ARG A 132 20.26 -18.43 2.64
#